data_AF-A0A358NLQ4-F1
#
_entry.id   AF-A0A358NLQ4-F1
#
_cell.length_a   1.000
_cell.length_b   1.000
_cell.length_c   1.000
_cell.angle_alpha   90.00
_cell.angle_beta   90.00
_cell.angle_gamma   90.00
#
_symmetry.space_group_name_H-M   'P 1'
#
loop_
_entity.id
_entity.type
_entity.pdbx_description
1 polymer ?
#
loop_
_entity_poly.entity_id
_entity_poly.type
_entity_poly.pdbx_seq_one_letter_code
_entity_poly.pdbx_strand_id
1 'polypeptide(L)'
;MRIFSNIVIIALIGLFSSTYLLNLSPIDYRGTIEIETPAVNSTLSLESKENDLLNPESITINHVSENEESVKSVSDSIFTLDVYHGDTLVKGGIRNLELVSPSVNMSISVSKDNPIITTLNINQKKLGLEDGTYKFVFTSNLIAAEGRASVSSTVTYDTGGTYYPAAGQAPAGTKGFTLYFATENADTLIPVTRFLVEDKSITRMAIEQLQNGPLNSGFISMIKDVTNTTYNNGNVVIDIPSSYEGYNNGSADALLAYESFVKTIFDVNRYWPIRSLTFTVDRKKAETYFHGLSSEAINSLPNKERNYLLYMAYRINERYYLFDYDADIQKAGITAGDTAEMKAQKLFDAYFDSDISYGINPVPESVKLMNAKLEGRTLILNFNDGFSNAHKGKESLKQMMLESLIYTFTSIPGVDSIKITVNGEEPKNLTQVLYPPEFINPETVQVQN
;
A
#
# COMPACT_ATOMS: atom_id res chain seq x y z
N MET A 1 2.29 70.73 -89.46
CA MET A 1 2.40 70.24 -88.06
C MET A 1 1.35 69.19 -87.66
N ARG A 2 0.12 69.15 -88.19
CA ARG A 2 -0.87 68.11 -87.81
C ARG A 2 -0.56 66.69 -88.32
N ILE A 3 0.09 66.55 -89.49
CA ILE A 3 0.45 65.23 -90.05
C ILE A 3 1.53 64.53 -89.22
N PHE A 4 2.52 65.27 -88.72
CA PHE A 4 3.56 64.70 -87.87
C PHE A 4 3.00 64.24 -86.51
N SER A 5 2.10 65.02 -85.92
CA SER A 5 1.41 64.65 -84.68
C SER A 5 0.58 63.38 -84.85
N ASN A 6 -0.09 63.21 -85.99
CA ASN A 6 -0.92 62.02 -86.23
C ASN A 6 -0.08 60.77 -86.49
N ILE A 7 1.08 60.89 -87.14
CA ILE A 7 2.02 59.77 -87.32
C ILE A 7 2.61 59.32 -85.98
N VAL A 8 2.94 60.26 -85.09
CA VAL A 8 3.43 59.94 -83.74
C VAL A 8 2.36 59.25 -82.91
N ILE A 9 1.10 59.69 -82.99
CA ILE A 9 -0.02 59.05 -82.29
C ILE A 9 -0.26 57.62 -82.81
N ILE A 10 -0.22 57.40 -84.13
CA ILE A 10 -0.39 56.05 -84.70
C ILE A 10 0.78 55.13 -84.31
N ALA A 11 2.01 55.65 -84.27
CA ALA A 11 3.18 54.89 -83.80
C ALA A 11 3.06 54.51 -82.32
N LEU A 12 2.58 55.42 -81.47
CA LEU A 12 2.35 55.15 -80.04
C LEU A 12 1.23 54.14 -79.81
N ILE A 13 0.13 54.22 -80.57
CA ILE A 13 -0.95 53.22 -80.49
C ILE A 13 -0.44 51.84 -80.93
N GLY A 14 0.40 51.76 -81.96
CA GLY A 14 1.06 50.51 -82.37
C GLY A 14 2.02 49.95 -81.32
N LEU A 15 2.76 50.81 -80.62
CA LEU A 15 3.71 50.40 -79.58
C LEU A 15 2.99 49.87 -78.32
N PHE A 16 1.92 50.54 -77.88
CA PHE A 16 1.17 50.19 -76.67
C PHE A 16 0.08 49.11 -76.89
N SER A 17 -0.24 48.76 -78.13
CA SER A 17 -1.15 47.63 -78.45
C SER A 17 -0.40 46.32 -78.73
N SER A 18 0.93 46.34 -78.77
CA SER A 18 1.74 45.12 -78.88
C SER A 18 1.89 44.47 -77.51
N THR A 19 1.17 43.36 -77.29
CA THR A 19 1.41 42.47 -76.14
C THR A 19 2.71 41.70 -76.35
N TYR A 20 3.85 42.35 -76.14
CA TYR A 20 5.10 41.62 -75.97
C TYR A 20 5.09 40.97 -74.58
N LEU A 21 4.84 39.66 -74.56
CA LEU A 21 5.20 38.82 -73.42
C LEU A 21 6.73 38.88 -73.26
N LEU A 22 7.19 39.62 -72.24
CA LEU A 22 8.55 39.46 -71.73
C LEU A 22 8.64 38.07 -71.09
N ASN A 23 9.05 37.08 -71.88
CA ASN A 23 9.59 35.84 -71.34
C ASN A 23 10.95 36.19 -70.73
N LEU A 24 10.96 36.50 -69.43
CA LEU A 24 12.19 36.43 -68.64
C LEU A 24 12.66 34.97 -68.70
N SER A 25 13.84 34.74 -69.27
CA SER A 25 14.50 33.44 -69.19
C SER A 25 14.53 33.00 -67.72
N PRO A 26 14.17 31.75 -67.40
CA PRO A 26 14.27 31.27 -66.04
C PRO A 26 15.73 31.34 -65.60
N ILE A 27 16.01 32.17 -64.61
CA ILE A 27 17.26 32.10 -63.86
C ILE A 27 17.23 30.73 -63.16
N ASP A 28 18.19 29.88 -63.49
CA ASP A 28 18.31 28.54 -62.90
C ASP A 28 18.86 28.67 -61.47
N TYR A 29 17.98 28.58 -60.48
CA TYR A 29 18.33 28.54 -59.05
C TYR A 29 18.63 27.12 -58.57
N ARG A 30 18.75 26.12 -59.45
CA ARG A 30 19.07 24.74 -59.06
C ARG A 30 20.55 24.65 -58.67
N GLY A 31 20.84 25.01 -57.42
CA GLY A 31 22.14 24.76 -56.79
C GLY A 31 22.66 25.83 -55.83
N THR A 32 21.94 26.93 -55.59
CA THR A 32 22.45 28.04 -54.73
C THR A 32 21.59 28.37 -53.52
N ILE A 33 20.53 27.61 -53.26
CA ILE A 33 19.79 27.68 -52.01
C ILE A 33 19.64 26.25 -51.46
N GLU A 34 20.62 25.82 -50.66
CA GLU A 34 20.34 24.82 -49.64
C GLU A 34 19.51 25.53 -48.57
N ILE A 35 18.18 25.43 -48.68
CA ILE A 35 17.32 25.63 -47.53
C ILE A 35 17.52 24.38 -46.68
N GLU A 36 18.42 24.44 -45.70
CA GLU A 36 18.34 23.54 -44.56
C GLU A 36 17.00 23.84 -43.88
N THR A 37 15.96 23.10 -44.25
CA THR A 37 14.75 23.01 -43.43
C THR A 37 15.21 22.52 -42.07
N PRO A 38 14.98 23.26 -40.97
CA PRO A 38 15.26 22.70 -39.66
C PRO A 38 14.40 21.44 -39.56
N ALA A 39 15.04 20.28 -39.34
CA ALA A 39 14.35 19.11 -38.87
C ALA A 39 13.68 19.54 -37.56
N VAL A 40 12.35 19.70 -37.58
CA VAL A 40 11.59 19.95 -36.35
C VAL A 40 11.72 18.68 -35.53
N ASN A 41 12.72 18.64 -34.65
CA ASN A 41 12.92 17.55 -33.73
C ASN A 41 11.76 17.59 -32.75
N SER A 42 10.82 16.65 -32.89
CA SER A 42 9.66 16.54 -32.00
C SER A 42 10.10 16.53 -30.54
N THR A 43 9.45 17.33 -29.71
CA THR A 43 9.65 17.44 -28.26
C THR A 43 8.68 16.59 -27.46
N LEU A 44 7.82 15.82 -28.14
CA LEU A 44 6.86 14.91 -27.53
C LEU A 44 7.53 13.93 -26.55
N SER A 45 6.96 13.83 -25.36
CA SER A 45 7.38 12.93 -24.28
C SER A 45 6.17 12.37 -23.53
N LEU A 46 6.41 11.33 -22.74
CA LEU A 46 5.43 10.81 -21.80
C LEU A 46 5.65 11.37 -20.40
N GLU A 47 4.54 11.68 -19.72
CA GLU A 47 4.50 12.01 -18.31
C GLU A 47 3.42 11.16 -17.62
N SER A 48 3.81 10.50 -16.52
CA SER A 48 2.87 9.88 -15.58
C SER A 48 2.95 10.63 -14.25
N LYS A 49 1.80 10.87 -13.63
CA LYS A 49 1.73 11.42 -12.27
C LYS A 49 1.71 10.34 -11.19
N GLU A 50 1.66 9.07 -11.61
CA GLU A 50 1.45 7.90 -10.76
C GLU A 50 2.64 6.94 -10.95
N ASN A 51 3.46 6.79 -9.92
CA ASN A 51 4.69 5.99 -9.96
C ASN A 51 4.53 4.64 -9.26
N ASP A 52 3.74 4.57 -8.19
CA ASP A 52 3.46 3.36 -7.45
C ASP A 52 1.94 3.19 -7.29
N LEU A 53 1.42 2.01 -7.66
CA LEU A 53 -0.01 1.77 -7.78
C LEU A 53 -0.39 0.47 -7.08
N LEU A 54 -1.36 0.52 -6.16
CA LEU A 54 -1.91 -0.66 -5.49
C LEU A 54 -3.29 -1.00 -6.08
N ASN A 55 -3.41 -2.20 -6.65
CA ASN A 55 -4.65 -2.73 -7.25
C ASN A 55 -5.35 -1.80 -8.27
N PRO A 56 -4.62 -1.16 -9.22
CA PRO A 56 -5.24 -0.22 -10.15
C PRO A 56 -6.16 -0.91 -11.17
N GLU A 57 -7.28 -0.27 -11.51
CA GLU A 57 -8.09 -0.64 -12.69
C GLU A 57 -7.58 0.03 -13.98
N SER A 58 -7.04 1.25 -13.84
CA SER A 58 -6.49 2.03 -14.94
C SER A 58 -5.40 2.99 -14.46
N ILE A 59 -4.56 3.44 -15.39
CA ILE A 59 -3.57 4.51 -15.19
C ILE A 59 -3.79 5.60 -16.24
N THR A 60 -3.49 6.85 -15.87
CA THR A 60 -3.51 7.96 -16.82
C THR A 60 -2.10 8.36 -17.22
N ILE A 61 -1.82 8.34 -18.53
CA ILE A 61 -0.54 8.77 -19.10
C ILE A 61 -0.78 9.93 -20.05
N ASN A 62 0.06 10.95 -19.92
CA ASN A 62 -0.03 12.16 -20.72
C ASN A 62 1.07 12.16 -21.78
N HIS A 63 0.71 12.47 -23.03
CA HIS A 63 1.68 12.98 -24.00
C HIS A 63 1.78 14.49 -23.86
N VAL A 64 3.00 14.98 -23.62
CA VAL A 64 3.30 16.40 -23.44
C VAL A 64 4.36 16.82 -24.45
N SER A 65 4.28 18.05 -24.95
CA SER A 65 5.25 18.61 -25.89
C SER A 65 5.63 20.02 -25.46
N GLU A 66 6.91 20.38 -25.56
CA GLU A 66 7.37 21.74 -25.25
C GLU A 66 6.91 22.73 -26.32
N ASN A 67 6.89 22.29 -27.57
CA ASN A 67 6.39 23.05 -28.71
C ASN A 67 4.98 22.59 -29.11
N GLU A 68 4.21 23.47 -29.75
CA GLU A 68 2.96 23.06 -30.39
C GLU A 68 3.27 22.15 -31.58
N GLU A 69 2.82 20.90 -31.51
CA GLU A 69 3.09 19.88 -32.51
C GLU A 69 1.78 19.17 -32.89
N SER A 70 1.63 18.74 -34.15
CA SER A 70 0.48 17.93 -34.57
C SER A 70 0.88 16.47 -34.68
N VAL A 71 0.25 15.63 -33.87
CA VAL A 71 0.48 14.19 -33.84
C VAL A 71 -0.64 13.49 -34.59
N LYS A 72 -0.28 12.64 -35.55
CA LYS A 72 -1.23 11.79 -36.26
C LYS A 72 -1.20 10.39 -35.70
N SER A 73 -2.36 9.90 -35.25
CA SER A 73 -2.47 8.48 -34.90
C SER A 73 -2.50 7.62 -36.16
N VAL A 74 -1.56 6.68 -36.26
CA VAL A 74 -1.47 5.70 -37.35
C VAL A 74 -2.05 4.33 -36.96
N SER A 75 -2.57 4.19 -35.73
CA SER A 75 -3.07 2.93 -35.19
C SER A 75 -4.23 3.14 -34.21
N ASP A 76 -5.00 2.07 -33.99
CA ASP A 76 -6.11 2.03 -33.02
C ASP A 76 -5.62 1.99 -31.55
N SER A 77 -4.32 1.78 -31.35
CA SER A 77 -3.65 1.76 -30.05
C SER A 77 -2.32 2.52 -30.14
N ILE A 78 -2.15 3.50 -29.27
CA ILE A 78 -1.02 4.43 -29.22
C ILE A 78 -0.03 4.05 -28.11
N PHE A 79 -0.36 3.04 -27.30
CA PHE A 79 0.54 2.47 -26.30
C PHE A 79 0.82 0.99 -26.54
N THR A 80 1.99 0.57 -26.10
CA THR A 80 2.34 -0.82 -25.80
C THR A 80 2.77 -0.93 -24.35
N LEU A 81 2.45 -2.04 -23.70
CA LEU A 81 2.84 -2.30 -22.31
C LEU A 81 3.66 -3.57 -22.21
N ASP A 82 4.81 -3.43 -21.54
CA ASP A 82 5.62 -4.53 -21.04
C ASP A 82 5.52 -4.59 -19.51
N VAL A 83 5.35 -5.79 -18.97
CA VAL A 83 5.17 -6.07 -17.54
C VAL A 83 6.31 -6.96 -17.07
N TYR A 84 7.07 -6.47 -16.10
CA TYR A 84 8.20 -7.18 -15.50
C TYR A 84 7.91 -7.55 -14.05
N HIS A 85 8.44 -8.69 -13.61
CA HIS A 85 8.49 -9.11 -12.20
C HIS A 85 9.96 -9.29 -11.83
N GLY A 86 10.47 -8.40 -10.96
CA GLY A 86 11.91 -8.18 -10.85
C GLY A 86 12.50 -7.78 -12.20
N ASP A 87 13.56 -8.46 -12.64
CA ASP A 87 14.20 -8.25 -13.95
C ASP A 87 13.62 -9.12 -15.07
N THR A 88 12.61 -9.95 -14.78
CA THR A 88 12.05 -10.90 -15.75
C THR A 88 10.82 -10.30 -16.43
N LEU A 89 10.81 -10.27 -17.77
CA LEU A 89 9.61 -9.92 -18.55
C LEU A 89 8.56 -11.03 -18.43
N VAL A 90 7.40 -10.71 -17.85
CA VAL A 90 6.29 -11.65 -17.63
C VAL A 90 5.27 -11.58 -18.77
N LYS A 91 4.98 -10.37 -19.25
CA LYS A 91 4.14 -10.14 -20.44
C LYS A 91 4.69 -8.96 -21.23
N GLY A 92 4.70 -9.06 -22.56
CA GLY A 92 5.22 -8.00 -23.42
C GLY A 92 4.32 -7.67 -24.60
N GLY A 93 4.43 -6.44 -25.09
CA GLY A 93 3.75 -5.97 -26.30
C GLY A 93 2.23 -5.89 -26.18
N ILE A 94 1.68 -5.71 -24.98
CA ILE A 94 0.23 -5.64 -24.76
C ILE A 94 -0.32 -4.35 -25.39
N ARG A 95 -1.41 -4.46 -26.16
CA ARG A 95 -2.10 -3.36 -26.86
C ARG A 95 -3.57 -3.28 -26.45
N ASN A 96 -4.29 -2.28 -26.97
CA ASN A 96 -5.73 -2.09 -26.72
C ASN A 96 -6.04 -1.91 -25.22
N LEU A 97 -5.20 -1.11 -24.58
CA LEU A 97 -5.33 -0.75 -23.18
C LEU A 97 -6.24 0.46 -23.03
N GLU A 98 -6.26 1.34 -24.02
CA GLU A 98 -7.04 2.57 -24.08
C GLU A 98 -8.52 2.30 -23.81
N LEU A 99 -9.09 2.96 -22.81
CA LEU A 99 -10.55 2.89 -22.56
C LEU A 99 -11.34 3.61 -23.66
N VAL A 100 -10.73 4.63 -24.26
CA VAL A 100 -11.24 5.38 -25.40
C VAL A 100 -10.14 5.45 -26.44
N SER A 101 -10.28 4.71 -27.54
CA SER A 101 -9.30 4.72 -28.62
C SER A 101 -9.41 6.02 -29.45
N PRO A 102 -8.28 6.62 -29.85
CA PRO A 102 -8.29 7.70 -30.82
C PRO A 102 -8.70 7.17 -32.20
N SER A 103 -9.43 7.97 -32.97
CA SER A 103 -9.80 7.63 -34.35
C SER A 103 -8.54 7.52 -35.23
N VAL A 104 -8.47 6.50 -36.08
CA VAL A 104 -7.39 6.36 -37.07
C VAL A 104 -7.32 7.61 -37.96
N ASN A 105 -6.11 8.11 -38.22
CA ASN A 105 -5.84 9.33 -38.98
C ASN A 105 -6.32 10.64 -38.34
N MET A 106 -6.68 10.63 -37.06
CA MET A 106 -6.93 11.87 -36.32
C MET A 106 -5.62 12.63 -36.09
N SER A 107 -5.61 13.92 -36.45
CA SER A 107 -4.54 14.86 -36.13
C SER A 107 -4.91 15.57 -34.83
N ILE A 108 -4.06 15.44 -33.81
CA ILE A 108 -4.26 16.05 -32.50
C ILE A 108 -3.16 17.10 -32.31
N SER A 109 -3.53 18.33 -31.93
CA SER A 109 -2.54 19.35 -31.52
C SER A 109 -2.16 19.09 -30.07
N VAL A 110 -0.86 18.93 -29.80
CA VAL A 110 -0.30 18.72 -28.47
C VAL A 110 0.65 19.85 -28.11
N SER A 111 0.53 20.33 -26.89
CA SER A 111 1.41 21.34 -26.32
C SER A 111 1.47 21.16 -24.81
N LYS A 112 2.28 21.97 -24.13
CA LYS A 112 2.39 21.95 -22.66
C LYS A 112 1.06 22.24 -21.96
N ASP A 113 0.25 23.14 -22.53
CA ASP A 113 -1.04 23.54 -21.97
C ASP A 113 -2.20 22.64 -22.44
N ASN A 114 -1.98 21.83 -23.48
CA ASN A 114 -2.96 20.91 -24.04
C ASN A 114 -2.35 19.51 -24.25
N PRO A 115 -2.13 18.74 -23.18
CA PRO A 115 -1.59 17.39 -23.27
C PRO A 115 -2.63 16.40 -23.81
N ILE A 116 -2.16 15.33 -24.45
CA ILE A 116 -3.04 14.19 -24.80
C ILE A 116 -3.15 13.31 -23.57
N ILE A 117 -4.32 13.29 -22.94
CA ILE A 117 -4.57 12.49 -21.74
C ILE A 117 -5.15 11.14 -22.17
N THR A 118 -4.43 10.06 -21.87
CA THR A 118 -4.87 8.71 -22.23
C THR A 118 -5.04 7.85 -20.98
N THR A 119 -6.24 7.32 -20.78
CA THR A 119 -6.51 6.36 -19.70
C THR A 119 -6.37 4.93 -20.22
N LEU A 120 -5.46 4.17 -19.62
CA LEU A 120 -5.12 2.80 -19.99
C LEU A 120 -5.67 1.84 -18.93
N ASN A 121 -6.47 0.87 -19.36
CA ASN A 121 -6.99 -0.20 -18.53
C ASN A 121 -5.89 -1.22 -18.24
N ILE A 122 -5.40 -1.18 -17.00
CA ILE A 122 -4.40 -2.08 -16.44
C ILE A 122 -5.03 -2.97 -15.38
N ASN A 123 -6.30 -3.35 -15.54
CA ASN A 123 -6.95 -4.25 -14.59
C ASN A 123 -6.26 -5.62 -14.57
N GLN A 124 -5.94 -6.13 -13.38
CA GLN A 124 -5.24 -7.41 -13.18
C GLN A 124 -5.86 -8.58 -13.95
N LYS A 125 -7.19 -8.72 -13.88
CA LYS A 125 -7.92 -9.82 -14.54
C LYS A 125 -7.88 -9.69 -16.05
N LYS A 126 -7.94 -8.46 -16.59
CA LYS A 126 -7.78 -8.19 -18.03
C LYS A 126 -6.37 -8.57 -18.50
N LEU A 127 -5.36 -8.28 -17.68
CA LEU A 127 -3.97 -8.59 -17.99
C LEU A 127 -3.62 -10.06 -17.73
N GLY A 128 -4.43 -10.78 -16.93
CA GLY A 128 -4.17 -12.15 -16.52
C GLY A 128 -2.87 -12.28 -15.75
N LEU A 129 -2.66 -11.37 -14.78
CA LEU A 129 -1.53 -11.35 -13.86
C LEU A 129 -1.96 -11.96 -12.52
N GLU A 130 -1.00 -12.53 -11.78
CA GLU A 130 -1.21 -12.98 -10.41
C GLU A 130 -1.03 -11.81 -9.44
N ASP A 131 -1.19 -12.08 -8.13
CA ASP A 131 -0.81 -11.12 -7.10
C ASP A 131 0.72 -11.02 -7.03
N GLY A 132 1.23 -9.81 -6.86
CA GLY A 132 2.66 -9.51 -6.86
C GLY A 132 2.94 -8.06 -7.24
N THR A 133 4.20 -7.67 -7.08
CA THR A 133 4.71 -6.34 -7.45
C THR A 133 5.37 -6.40 -8.81
N TYR A 134 4.92 -5.57 -9.73
CA TYR A 134 5.34 -5.56 -11.13
C TYR A 134 5.85 -4.19 -11.54
N LYS A 135 6.83 -4.15 -12.44
CA LYS A 135 7.22 -2.93 -13.14
C LYS A 135 6.52 -2.89 -14.49
N PHE A 136 5.64 -1.91 -14.67
CA PHE A 136 4.94 -1.65 -15.91
C PHE A 136 5.75 -0.63 -16.71
N VAL A 137 6.06 -0.94 -17.96
CA VAL A 137 6.75 -0.04 -18.89
C VAL A 137 5.81 0.25 -20.05
N PHE A 138 5.30 1.48 -20.09
CA PHE A 138 4.40 1.96 -21.13
C PHE A 138 5.22 2.65 -22.21
N THR A 139 5.11 2.18 -23.44
CA THR A 139 5.82 2.73 -24.60
C THR A 139 4.81 3.32 -25.57
N SER A 140 4.99 4.60 -25.90
CA SER A 140 4.21 5.33 -26.88
C SER A 140 4.62 4.98 -28.30
N ASN A 141 3.64 4.63 -29.13
CA ASN A 141 3.83 4.42 -30.57
C ASN A 141 3.90 5.74 -31.36
N LEU A 142 3.64 6.88 -30.70
CA LEU A 142 3.64 8.21 -31.30
C LEU A 142 5.02 8.90 -31.24
N ILE A 143 5.94 8.37 -30.44
CA ILE A 143 7.26 8.97 -30.19
C ILE A 143 8.34 8.07 -30.78
N ALA A 144 9.06 8.57 -31.79
CA ALA A 144 10.14 7.82 -32.44
C ALA A 144 11.46 7.81 -31.62
N ALA A 145 11.62 8.73 -30.67
CA ALA A 145 12.83 8.86 -29.86
C ALA A 145 12.76 7.95 -28.62
N GLU A 146 13.59 6.89 -28.60
CA GLU A 146 13.57 5.85 -27.56
C GLU A 146 13.67 6.40 -26.12
N GLY A 147 14.45 7.45 -25.88
CA GLY A 147 14.63 8.04 -24.54
C GLY A 147 13.45 8.83 -23.98
N ARG A 148 12.41 9.11 -24.79
CA ARG A 148 11.22 9.89 -24.39
C ARG A 148 9.91 9.15 -24.64
N ALA A 149 10.00 7.97 -25.27
CA ALA A 149 8.85 7.18 -25.68
C ALA A 149 8.27 6.34 -24.55
N SER A 150 8.99 6.17 -23.43
CA SER A 150 8.56 5.27 -22.35
C SER A 150 8.44 5.94 -21.00
N VAL A 151 7.46 5.52 -20.21
CA VAL A 151 7.35 5.80 -18.78
C VAL A 151 7.14 4.49 -18.03
N SER A 152 7.65 4.38 -16.81
CA SER A 152 7.44 3.21 -15.98
C SER A 152 6.71 3.54 -14.69
N SER A 153 5.87 2.61 -14.24
CA SER A 153 5.21 2.64 -12.93
C SER A 153 5.32 1.28 -12.27
N THR A 154 5.49 1.25 -10.95
CA THR A 154 5.36 0.05 -10.13
C THR A 154 3.87 -0.21 -9.87
N VAL A 155 3.43 -1.45 -10.08
CA VAL A 155 2.05 -1.88 -9.86
C VAL A 155 2.04 -3.11 -8.98
N THR A 156 1.42 -3.02 -7.82
CA THR A 156 1.20 -4.14 -6.91
C THR A 156 -0.23 -4.61 -7.03
N TYR A 157 -0.44 -5.86 -7.42
CA TYR A 157 -1.74 -6.51 -7.28
C TYR A 157 -1.73 -7.40 -6.05
N ASP A 158 -2.72 -7.20 -5.19
CA ASP A 158 -2.95 -7.99 -3.99
C ASP A 158 -4.46 -8.16 -3.85
N THR A 159 -5.00 -9.18 -4.54
CA THR A 159 -6.42 -9.30 -4.83
C THR A 159 -7.12 -10.53 -4.29
N GLY A 160 -6.40 -11.57 -3.87
CA GLY A 160 -6.98 -12.86 -3.46
C GLY A 160 -7.45 -12.95 -2.01
N GLY A 161 -6.90 -12.15 -1.09
CA GLY A 161 -7.18 -12.37 0.34
C GLY A 161 -8.53 -11.86 0.83
N THR A 162 -9.10 -12.57 1.80
CA THR A 162 -10.28 -12.16 2.58
C THR A 162 -9.84 -11.82 3.99
N TYR A 163 -10.16 -10.61 4.44
CA TYR A 163 -10.09 -10.25 5.85
C TYR A 163 -11.37 -10.66 6.57
N TYR A 164 -11.21 -11.25 7.75
CA TYR A 164 -12.33 -11.54 8.65
C TYR A 164 -12.31 -10.56 9.81
N PRO A 165 -13.38 -9.75 9.99
CA PRO A 165 -13.42 -8.71 11.00
C PRO A 165 -13.15 -9.24 12.41
N ALA A 166 -12.51 -8.43 13.24
CA ALA A 166 -12.34 -8.74 14.64
C ALA A 166 -13.70 -8.82 15.35
N ALA A 167 -13.80 -9.68 16.36
CA ALA A 167 -15.03 -9.82 17.14
C ALA A 167 -15.02 -8.85 18.33
N GLY A 168 -16.12 -8.12 18.52
CA GLY A 168 -16.27 -7.24 19.66
C GLY A 168 -16.62 -7.97 20.97
N GLN A 169 -17.11 -9.21 20.88
CA GLN A 169 -17.51 -10.04 22.03
C GLN A 169 -17.25 -11.51 21.75
N ALA A 170 -16.94 -12.27 22.79
CA ALA A 170 -16.82 -13.72 22.71
C ALA A 170 -18.20 -14.37 22.56
N PRO A 171 -18.33 -15.48 21.82
CA PRO A 171 -19.54 -16.29 21.80
C PRO A 171 -20.03 -16.65 23.21
N ALA A 172 -21.34 -16.74 23.39
CA ALA A 172 -21.94 -17.02 24.70
C ALA A 172 -21.37 -18.30 25.33
N GLY A 173 -20.96 -18.20 26.60
CA GLY A 173 -20.38 -19.32 27.35
C GLY A 173 -18.90 -19.62 27.06
N THR A 174 -18.25 -18.80 26.22
CA THR A 174 -16.82 -18.94 25.90
C THR A 174 -15.99 -17.75 26.39
N LYS A 175 -14.67 -17.94 26.44
CA LYS A 175 -13.65 -16.92 26.63
C LYS A 175 -12.77 -16.86 25.38
N GLY A 176 -12.41 -15.65 24.96
CA GLY A 176 -11.43 -15.44 23.90
C GLY A 176 -10.01 -15.48 24.44
N PHE A 177 -9.12 -16.15 23.72
CA PHE A 177 -7.69 -16.24 24.00
C PHE A 177 -6.93 -15.77 22.78
N THR A 178 -6.26 -14.62 22.86
CA THR A 178 -5.38 -14.13 21.79
C THR A 178 -4.03 -14.83 21.92
N LEU A 179 -3.74 -15.70 20.96
CA LEU A 179 -2.57 -16.57 20.92
C LEU A 179 -1.62 -16.08 19.83
N TYR A 180 -0.35 -15.91 20.16
CA TYR A 180 0.65 -15.42 19.22
C TYR A 180 1.43 -16.58 18.61
N PHE A 181 1.20 -16.84 17.32
CA PHE A 181 1.89 -17.90 16.58
C PHE A 181 2.88 -17.31 15.59
N ALA A 182 3.97 -18.01 15.36
CA ALA A 182 4.99 -17.57 14.41
C ALA A 182 4.56 -17.84 12.97
N THR A 183 5.03 -17.00 12.05
CA THR A 183 4.96 -17.28 10.61
C THR A 183 5.86 -18.46 10.24
N GLU A 184 5.65 -19.07 9.08
CA GLU A 184 6.43 -20.23 8.61
C GLU A 184 7.94 -19.94 8.55
N ASN A 185 8.32 -18.73 8.15
CA ASN A 185 9.70 -18.26 8.10
C ASN A 185 10.25 -17.78 9.45
N ALA A 186 9.43 -17.79 10.50
CA ALA A 186 9.79 -17.27 11.82
C ALA A 186 10.19 -15.78 11.83
N ASP A 187 9.63 -14.97 10.92
CA ASP A 187 9.94 -13.54 10.81
C ASP A 187 9.18 -12.68 11.82
N THR A 188 8.00 -13.13 12.26
CA THR A 188 7.14 -12.39 13.20
C THR A 188 6.12 -13.30 13.87
N LEU A 189 5.43 -12.75 14.88
CA LEU A 189 4.31 -13.38 15.59
C LEU A 189 2.99 -12.72 15.20
N ILE A 190 2.03 -13.53 14.76
CA ILE A 190 0.69 -13.09 14.39
C ILE A 190 -0.31 -13.48 15.49
N PRO A 191 -1.10 -12.53 16.03
CA PRO A 191 -2.13 -12.83 17.01
C PRO A 191 -3.32 -13.55 16.34
N VAL A 192 -3.87 -14.54 17.02
CA VAL A 192 -5.06 -15.28 16.61
C VAL A 192 -5.95 -15.51 17.83
N THR A 193 -7.21 -15.05 17.79
CA THR A 193 -8.14 -15.30 18.90
C THR A 193 -8.86 -16.64 18.75
N ARG A 194 -8.69 -17.52 19.73
CA ARG A 194 -9.46 -18.77 19.88
C ARG A 194 -10.53 -18.62 20.97
N PHE A 195 -11.75 -19.08 20.71
CA PHE A 195 -12.84 -19.07 21.70
C PHE A 195 -13.04 -20.46 22.32
N LEU A 196 -12.98 -20.55 23.65
CA LEU A 196 -13.10 -21.82 24.38
C LEU A 196 -13.98 -21.70 25.62
N VAL A 197 -14.61 -22.80 26.01
CA VAL A 197 -15.30 -22.91 27.30
C VAL A 197 -14.25 -23.01 28.39
N GLU A 198 -14.35 -22.15 29.41
CA GLU A 198 -13.45 -22.16 30.56
C GLU A 198 -13.69 -23.38 31.44
N ASP A 199 -12.68 -24.24 31.57
CA ASP A 199 -12.72 -25.46 32.40
C ASP A 199 -11.59 -25.50 33.46
N LYS A 200 -10.64 -24.56 33.39
CA LYS A 200 -9.49 -24.40 34.30
C LYS A 200 -9.03 -22.94 34.30
N SER A 201 -7.92 -22.64 34.99
CA SER A 201 -7.34 -21.28 34.97
C SER A 201 -7.06 -20.82 33.54
N ILE A 202 -7.59 -19.67 33.14
CA ILE A 202 -7.44 -19.12 31.78
C ILE A 202 -5.97 -18.89 31.37
N THR A 203 -5.07 -18.58 32.30
CA THR A 203 -3.62 -18.49 31.98
C THR A 203 -3.02 -19.84 31.63
N ARG A 204 -3.48 -20.92 32.28
CA ARG A 204 -3.08 -22.28 31.95
C ARG A 204 -3.69 -22.71 30.61
N MET A 205 -4.95 -22.37 30.37
CA MET A 205 -5.59 -22.62 29.08
C MET A 205 -4.82 -21.95 27.94
N ALA A 206 -4.44 -20.67 28.09
CA ALA A 206 -3.69 -19.95 27.07
C ALA A 206 -2.39 -20.68 26.68
N ILE A 207 -1.61 -21.15 27.66
CA ILE A 207 -0.40 -21.93 27.41
C ILE A 207 -0.72 -23.27 26.74
N GLU A 208 -1.70 -24.01 27.23
CA GLU A 208 -2.11 -25.28 26.61
C GLU A 208 -2.58 -25.07 25.16
N GLN A 209 -3.22 -23.94 24.84
CA GLN A 209 -3.61 -23.63 23.47
C GLN A 209 -2.45 -23.24 22.57
N LEU A 210 -1.42 -22.57 23.09
CA LEU A 210 -0.17 -22.40 22.36
C LEU A 210 0.46 -23.77 22.07
N GLN A 211 0.49 -24.68 23.04
CA GLN A 211 1.02 -26.04 22.87
C GLN A 211 0.23 -26.87 21.84
N ASN A 212 -1.09 -26.73 21.81
CA ASN A 212 -1.96 -27.38 20.82
C ASN A 212 -1.70 -26.88 19.39
N GLY A 213 -1.11 -25.69 19.25
CA GLY A 213 -0.78 -25.09 17.96
C GLY A 213 -1.96 -24.37 17.28
N PRO A 214 -1.67 -23.71 16.15
CA PRO A 214 -2.65 -22.98 15.35
C PRO A 214 -3.52 -23.93 14.52
N LEU A 215 -4.76 -23.52 14.23
CA LEU A 215 -5.64 -24.25 13.30
C LEU A 215 -5.24 -24.04 11.83
N ASN A 216 -4.67 -22.87 11.49
CA ASN A 216 -4.13 -22.62 10.16
C ASN A 216 -2.68 -23.16 10.10
N SER A 217 -2.43 -24.10 9.20
CA SER A 217 -1.13 -24.76 9.04
C SER A 217 -0.02 -23.84 8.51
N GLY A 218 -0.32 -22.63 8.05
CA GLY A 218 0.68 -21.63 7.70
C GLY A 218 1.33 -20.93 8.91
N PHE A 219 0.86 -21.21 10.12
CA PHE A 219 1.47 -20.76 11.36
C PHE A 219 2.16 -21.91 12.09
N ILE A 220 3.15 -21.56 12.91
CA ILE A 220 3.91 -22.50 13.74
C ILE A 220 3.80 -22.08 15.20
N SER A 221 3.50 -23.05 16.07
CA SER A 221 3.67 -22.83 17.51
C SER A 221 5.09 -23.09 17.95
N MET A 222 5.69 -22.05 18.52
CA MET A 222 7.00 -22.08 19.17
C MET A 222 6.93 -22.66 20.59
N ILE A 223 5.74 -22.87 21.13
CA ILE A 223 5.54 -23.38 22.49
C ILE A 223 5.34 -24.89 22.47
N LYS A 224 6.28 -25.61 23.08
CA LYS A 224 6.26 -27.06 23.34
C LYS A 224 6.13 -27.30 24.84
N ASP A 225 7.04 -28.04 25.47
CA ASP A 225 6.84 -28.50 26.84
C ASP A 225 6.79 -27.36 27.86
N VAL A 226 5.77 -27.39 28.72
CA VAL A 226 5.62 -26.50 29.88
C VAL A 226 5.17 -27.37 31.05
N THR A 227 5.92 -27.30 32.15
CA THR A 227 5.66 -28.10 33.36
C THR A 227 4.42 -27.58 34.08
N ASN A 228 4.31 -26.26 34.24
CA ASN A 228 3.19 -25.66 34.94
C ASN A 228 2.99 -24.18 34.57
N THR A 229 1.77 -23.69 34.81
CA THR A 229 1.46 -22.26 34.73
C THR A 229 0.57 -21.90 35.91
N THR A 230 1.01 -20.92 36.71
CA THR A 230 0.29 -20.46 37.89
C THR A 230 0.04 -18.96 37.84
N TYR A 231 -1.01 -18.52 38.50
CA TYR A 231 -1.36 -17.11 38.64
C TYR A 231 -1.58 -16.80 40.12
N ASN A 232 -0.91 -15.77 40.63
CA ASN A 232 -1.04 -15.33 42.01
C ASN A 232 -0.94 -13.80 42.09
N ASN A 233 -2.03 -13.14 42.50
CA ASN A 233 -2.11 -11.69 42.74
C ASN A 233 -1.57 -10.81 41.60
N GLY A 234 -1.80 -11.21 40.34
CA GLY A 234 -1.34 -10.50 39.16
C GLY A 234 0.04 -10.93 38.65
N ASN A 235 0.76 -11.82 39.35
CA ASN A 235 1.97 -12.45 38.80
C ASN A 235 1.64 -13.81 38.17
N VAL A 236 2.07 -14.03 36.94
CA VAL A 236 2.05 -15.33 36.28
C VAL A 236 3.42 -15.98 36.39
N VAL A 237 3.48 -17.25 36.78
CA VAL A 237 4.71 -18.05 36.73
C VAL A 237 4.53 -19.18 35.73
N ILE A 238 5.39 -19.22 34.71
CA ILE A 238 5.51 -20.32 33.76
C ILE A 238 6.74 -21.13 34.14
N ASP A 239 6.52 -22.40 34.50
CA ASP A 239 7.58 -23.35 34.81
C ASP A 239 7.86 -24.23 33.59
N ILE A 240 9.11 -24.24 33.16
CA ILE A 240 9.60 -24.93 31.96
C ILE A 240 10.51 -26.09 32.40
N PRO A 241 10.41 -27.28 31.79
CA PRO A 241 11.32 -28.36 32.11
C PRO A 241 12.67 -28.14 31.42
N SER A 242 13.78 -28.36 32.14
CA SER A 242 15.12 -28.28 31.52
C SER A 242 15.36 -29.37 30.47
N SER A 243 14.55 -30.44 30.47
CA SER A 243 14.63 -31.52 29.48
C SER A 243 14.23 -31.09 28.07
N TYR A 244 13.52 -29.96 27.92
CA TYR A 244 13.21 -29.39 26.62
C TYR A 244 14.22 -28.27 26.31
N GLU A 245 15.27 -28.64 25.58
CA GLU A 245 16.37 -27.72 25.27
C GLU A 245 16.02 -26.67 24.20
N GLY A 246 14.90 -26.83 23.48
CA GLY A 246 14.51 -25.97 22.37
C GLY A 246 14.32 -24.50 22.75
N TYR A 247 14.02 -24.21 24.01
CA TYR A 247 13.96 -22.82 24.49
C TYR A 247 15.31 -22.22 24.85
N ASN A 248 16.42 -22.98 24.88
CA ASN A 248 17.71 -22.45 25.35
C ASN A 248 18.88 -22.66 24.38
N ASN A 249 18.70 -23.46 23.32
CA ASN A 249 19.77 -23.90 22.41
C ASN A 249 20.25 -22.88 21.36
N GLY A 250 20.19 -21.57 21.63
CA GLY A 250 20.98 -20.63 20.84
C GLY A 250 20.35 -20.03 19.58
N SER A 251 19.05 -20.24 19.33
CA SER A 251 18.41 -19.88 18.05
C SER A 251 17.45 -18.70 18.15
N ALA A 252 17.13 -18.09 16.99
CA ALA A 252 16.06 -17.11 16.86
C ALA A 252 14.70 -17.67 17.35
N ASP A 253 14.46 -18.97 17.17
CA ASP A 253 13.23 -19.64 17.63
C ASP A 253 13.04 -19.56 19.15
N ALA A 254 14.14 -19.60 19.93
CA ALA A 254 14.06 -19.48 21.39
C ALA A 254 13.57 -18.09 21.83
N LEU A 255 14.00 -17.04 21.13
CA LEU A 255 13.54 -15.66 21.38
C LEU A 255 12.08 -15.49 20.94
N LEU A 256 11.68 -16.06 19.81
CA LEU A 256 10.28 -16.05 19.37
C LEU A 256 9.36 -16.82 20.32
N ALA A 257 9.83 -17.94 20.88
CA ALA A 257 9.10 -18.66 21.91
C ALA A 257 8.90 -17.79 23.16
N TYR A 258 9.96 -17.10 23.62
CA TYR A 258 9.87 -16.14 24.71
C TYR A 258 8.83 -15.05 24.42
N GLU A 259 8.89 -14.41 23.25
CA GLU A 259 7.94 -13.37 22.85
C GLU A 259 6.50 -13.90 22.74
N SER A 260 6.31 -15.11 22.19
CA SER A 260 5.00 -15.77 22.10
C SER A 260 4.39 -16.01 23.48
N PHE A 261 5.18 -16.45 24.47
CA PHE A 261 4.74 -16.55 25.86
C PHE A 261 4.33 -15.18 26.41
N VAL A 262 5.21 -14.18 26.27
CA VAL A 262 5.03 -12.84 26.84
C VAL A 262 3.77 -12.18 26.30
N LYS A 263 3.66 -12.08 24.96
CA LYS A 263 2.54 -11.43 24.30
C LYS A 263 1.22 -12.13 24.63
N THR A 264 1.18 -13.47 24.51
CA THR A 264 -0.02 -14.24 24.81
C THR A 264 -0.48 -14.07 26.25
N ILE A 265 0.43 -14.15 27.23
CA ILE A 265 0.07 -14.05 28.65
C ILE A 265 -0.42 -12.65 29.01
N PHE A 266 0.22 -11.60 28.52
CA PHE A 266 -0.21 -10.24 28.83
C PHE A 266 -1.54 -9.85 28.18
N ASP A 267 -1.93 -10.53 27.10
CA ASP A 267 -3.23 -10.37 26.45
C ASP A 267 -4.36 -11.19 27.12
N VAL A 268 -4.05 -12.05 28.10
CA VAL A 268 -5.09 -12.80 28.82
C VAL A 268 -5.93 -11.84 29.67
N ASN A 269 -7.15 -11.57 29.21
CA ASN A 269 -8.10 -10.70 29.92
C ASN A 269 -8.59 -11.36 31.23
N ARG A 270 -8.27 -10.71 32.37
CA ARG A 270 -8.67 -11.14 33.73
C ARG A 270 -9.26 -9.98 34.50
N TYR A 271 -10.22 -10.30 35.38
CA TYR A 271 -10.76 -9.33 36.34
C TYR A 271 -9.67 -8.64 37.18
N TRP A 272 -8.70 -9.42 37.69
CA TRP A 272 -7.48 -8.86 38.26
C TRP A 272 -6.36 -8.99 37.22
N PRO A 273 -5.88 -7.86 36.66
CA PRO A 273 -4.98 -7.88 35.51
C PRO A 273 -3.65 -8.53 35.85
N ILE A 274 -3.00 -9.07 34.82
CA ILE A 274 -1.65 -9.60 34.92
C ILE A 274 -0.69 -8.41 34.94
N ARG A 275 0.05 -8.27 36.03
CA ARG A 275 1.01 -7.20 36.29
C ARG A 275 2.45 -7.63 35.97
N SER A 276 2.74 -8.92 36.10
CA SER A 276 4.07 -9.44 35.80
C SER A 276 4.07 -10.90 35.37
N LEU A 277 5.12 -11.28 34.65
CA LEU A 277 5.40 -12.64 34.21
C LEU A 277 6.78 -13.08 34.71
N THR A 278 6.89 -14.32 35.19
CA THR A 278 8.13 -14.95 35.63
C THR A 278 8.27 -16.32 34.99
N PHE A 279 9.47 -16.62 34.49
CA PHE A 279 9.83 -17.95 34.02
C PHE A 279 10.70 -18.65 35.07
N THR A 280 10.41 -19.93 35.33
CA THR A 280 11.27 -20.83 36.11
C THR A 280 11.65 -22.04 35.28
N VAL A 281 12.81 -22.63 35.59
CA VAL A 281 13.29 -23.88 34.98
C VAL A 281 13.41 -24.92 36.09
N ASP A 282 12.68 -26.02 35.95
CA ASP A 282 12.53 -27.05 36.99
C ASP A 282 12.22 -26.46 38.38
N ARG A 283 11.30 -25.50 38.42
CA ARG A 283 10.83 -24.76 39.61
C ARG A 283 11.90 -23.89 40.28
N LYS A 284 13.01 -23.63 39.60
CA LYS A 284 14.09 -22.76 40.07
C LYS A 284 14.21 -21.54 39.18
N LYS A 285 14.65 -20.43 39.76
CA LYS A 285 15.04 -19.26 38.98
C LYS A 285 16.34 -19.57 38.24
N ALA A 286 16.36 -19.33 36.94
CA ALA A 286 17.56 -19.43 36.14
C ALA A 286 18.28 -18.07 36.08
N GLU A 287 19.61 -18.09 36.05
CA GLU A 287 20.42 -16.88 35.84
C GLU A 287 20.32 -16.38 34.39
N THR A 288 20.21 -17.32 33.44
CA THR A 288 19.92 -17.04 32.04
C THR A 288 19.01 -18.12 31.45
N TYR A 289 18.19 -17.76 30.47
CA TYR A 289 17.39 -18.70 29.68
C TYR A 289 16.99 -18.06 28.34
N PHE A 290 16.19 -18.73 27.50
CA PHE A 290 15.70 -18.14 26.24
C PHE A 290 16.80 -17.56 25.37
N HIS A 291 17.84 -18.35 25.10
CA HIS A 291 19.02 -17.89 24.38
C HIS A 291 19.79 -16.77 25.12
N GLY A 292 20.07 -17.00 26.40
CA GLY A 292 20.96 -16.13 27.17
C GLY A 292 20.34 -14.83 27.66
N LEU A 293 19.02 -14.66 27.56
CA LEU A 293 18.32 -13.59 28.26
C LEU A 293 18.63 -13.65 29.75
N SER A 294 18.91 -12.49 30.34
CA SER A 294 19.29 -12.40 31.75
C SER A 294 18.12 -12.70 32.68
N SER A 295 18.45 -12.97 33.93
CA SER A 295 17.49 -13.15 35.02
C SER A 295 16.45 -12.02 35.09
N GLU A 296 16.84 -10.77 34.85
CA GLU A 296 15.95 -9.61 34.87
C GLU A 296 14.95 -9.60 33.72
N ALA A 297 15.34 -10.14 32.56
CA ALA A 297 14.47 -10.24 31.40
C ALA A 297 13.42 -11.35 31.56
N ILE A 298 13.74 -12.42 32.31
CA ILE A 298 12.86 -13.59 32.45
C ILE A 298 12.15 -13.68 33.82
N ASN A 299 12.53 -12.86 34.81
CA ASN A 299 11.90 -12.84 36.13
C ASN A 299 11.19 -11.51 36.40
N SER A 300 9.93 -11.59 36.84
CA SER A 300 9.10 -10.41 37.18
C SER A 300 9.00 -9.37 36.06
N LEU A 301 8.98 -9.82 34.81
CA LEU A 301 8.77 -8.97 33.63
C LEU A 301 7.46 -8.19 33.79
N PRO A 302 7.47 -6.85 33.82
CA PRO A 302 6.26 -6.07 34.00
C PRO A 302 5.39 -6.08 32.74
N ASN A 303 4.08 -6.12 32.93
CA ASN A 303 3.12 -5.85 31.86
C ASN A 303 3.11 -4.33 31.58
N LYS A 304 3.76 -3.92 30.49
CA LYS A 304 3.84 -2.53 30.08
C LYS A 304 2.83 -2.27 28.97
N GLU A 305 2.21 -1.09 29.01
CA GLU A 305 1.40 -0.61 27.88
C GLU A 305 2.26 -0.53 26.62
N ARG A 306 1.69 -0.99 25.52
CA ARG A 306 2.32 -1.02 24.20
C ARG A 306 1.77 0.14 23.39
N ASN A 307 2.62 1.14 23.18
CA ASN A 307 2.23 2.41 22.60
C ASN A 307 2.85 2.59 21.22
N TYR A 308 2.18 3.33 20.35
CA TYR A 308 2.68 3.66 19.00
C TYR A 308 2.89 2.40 18.14
N LEU A 309 1.89 1.54 18.12
CA LEU A 309 1.85 0.34 17.28
C LEU A 309 1.27 0.70 15.91
N LEU A 310 1.84 0.11 14.85
CA LEU A 310 1.23 0.03 13.53
C LEU A 310 0.58 -1.34 13.38
N TYR A 311 -0.71 -1.37 13.09
CA TYR A 311 -1.42 -2.61 12.77
C TYR A 311 -1.32 -2.88 11.28
N MET A 312 -0.39 -3.75 10.91
CA MET A 312 -0.09 -4.15 9.53
C MET A 312 -0.85 -5.44 9.20
N ALA A 313 -0.99 -5.74 7.90
CA ALA A 313 -1.63 -6.98 7.47
C ALA A 313 -0.58 -8.05 7.12
N TYR A 314 -0.83 -9.28 7.50
CA TYR A 314 -0.09 -10.46 7.05
C TYR A 314 -1.05 -11.38 6.32
N ARG A 315 -0.63 -11.93 5.19
CA ARG A 315 -1.46 -12.80 4.36
C ARG A 315 -0.93 -14.23 4.41
N ILE A 316 -1.82 -15.17 4.74
CA ILE A 316 -1.57 -16.61 4.59
C ILE A 316 -2.64 -17.17 3.69
N ASN A 317 -2.23 -17.80 2.58
CA ASN A 317 -3.13 -18.28 1.54
C ASN A 317 -4.09 -17.13 1.12
N GLU A 318 -5.40 -17.34 1.25
CA GLU A 318 -6.44 -16.36 0.92
C GLU A 318 -6.99 -15.63 2.14
N ARG A 319 -6.26 -15.57 3.26
CA ARG A 319 -6.71 -14.88 4.49
C ARG A 319 -5.72 -13.82 4.96
N TYR A 320 -6.25 -12.64 5.24
CA TYR A 320 -5.51 -11.59 5.94
C TYR A 320 -5.68 -11.69 7.45
N TYR A 321 -4.62 -11.33 8.15
CA TYR A 321 -4.51 -11.21 9.58
C TYR A 321 -3.90 -9.85 9.91
N LEU A 322 -4.49 -9.11 10.85
CA LEU A 322 -3.85 -7.90 11.35
C LEU A 322 -2.88 -8.25 12.48
N PHE A 323 -1.71 -7.65 12.50
CA PHE A 323 -0.74 -7.82 13.57
C PHE A 323 -0.12 -6.49 13.96
N ASP A 324 0.27 -6.42 15.22
CA ASP A 324 0.94 -5.30 15.84
C ASP A 324 2.43 -5.27 15.48
N TYR A 325 2.86 -4.16 14.91
CA TYR A 325 4.25 -3.84 14.63
C TYR A 325 4.67 -2.62 15.46
N ASP A 326 5.77 -2.74 16.21
CA ASP A 326 6.31 -1.63 16.98
C ASP A 326 6.91 -0.59 16.02
N ALA A 327 6.29 0.59 15.94
CA ALA A 327 6.78 1.65 15.06
C ALA A 327 8.16 2.13 15.52
N ASP A 328 9.05 2.42 14.56
CA ASP A 328 10.29 3.12 14.87
C ASP A 328 9.97 4.59 15.18
N ILE A 329 9.74 4.87 16.46
CA ILE A 329 9.38 6.20 16.95
C ILE A 329 10.47 7.24 16.68
N GLN A 330 11.75 6.83 16.56
CA GLN A 330 12.84 7.77 16.26
C GLN A 330 12.80 8.15 14.79
N LYS A 331 12.64 7.17 13.89
CA LYS A 331 12.48 7.40 12.46
C LYS A 331 11.22 8.22 12.16
N ALA A 332 10.09 7.89 12.81
CA ALA A 332 8.84 8.64 12.71
C ALA A 332 8.92 10.03 13.40
N GLY A 333 9.99 10.32 14.13
CA GLY A 333 10.19 11.59 14.84
C GLY A 333 9.18 11.83 15.96
N ILE A 334 8.57 10.78 16.53
CA ILE A 334 7.62 10.87 17.64
C ILE A 334 8.38 11.19 18.94
N THR A 335 7.96 12.26 19.61
CA THR A 335 8.57 12.71 20.87
C THR A 335 7.55 12.79 22.00
N ALA A 336 8.04 12.76 23.24
CA ALA A 336 7.17 12.87 24.41
C ALA A 336 6.37 14.18 24.45
N GLY A 337 6.91 15.26 23.88
CA GLY A 337 6.28 16.59 23.85
C GLY A 337 5.22 16.77 22.76
N ASP A 338 5.07 15.82 21.84
CA ASP A 338 4.06 15.89 20.78
C ASP A 338 2.64 15.77 21.36
N THR A 339 1.69 16.50 20.77
CA THR A 339 0.26 16.30 21.05
C THR A 339 -0.23 14.99 20.45
N ALA A 340 -1.42 14.52 20.85
CA ALA A 340 -2.01 13.31 20.28
C ALA A 340 -2.24 13.44 18.77
N GLU A 341 -2.61 14.63 18.31
CA GLU A 341 -2.81 14.96 16.89
C GLU A 341 -1.50 14.87 16.09
N MET A 342 -0.41 15.41 16.64
CA MET A 342 0.92 15.31 16.01
C MET A 342 1.41 13.86 15.96
N LYS A 343 1.21 13.11 17.05
CA LYS A 343 1.51 11.66 17.11
C LYS A 343 0.70 10.89 16.07
N ALA A 344 -0.59 11.21 15.92
CA ALA A 344 -1.45 10.58 14.92
C ALA A 344 -0.94 10.84 13.49
N GLN A 345 -0.56 12.08 13.17
CA GLN A 345 0.01 12.36 11.85
C GLN A 345 1.30 11.56 11.60
N LYS A 346 2.24 11.60 12.54
CA LYS A 346 3.52 10.88 12.42
C LYS A 346 3.34 9.36 12.32
N LEU A 347 2.40 8.80 13.09
CA LEU A 347 2.09 7.38 13.05
C LEU A 347 1.37 6.99 11.76
N PHE A 348 0.52 7.86 11.22
CA PHE A 348 -0.07 7.65 9.89
C PHE A 348 1.00 7.65 8.80
N ASP A 349 1.93 8.61 8.83
CA ASP A 349 3.02 8.70 7.86
C ASP A 349 3.95 7.46 7.96
N ALA A 350 4.13 6.91 9.16
CA ALA A 350 4.96 5.72 9.40
C ALA A 350 4.45 4.44 8.69
N TYR A 351 3.17 4.36 8.30
CA TYR A 351 2.68 3.26 7.43
C TYR A 351 3.41 3.20 6.08
N PHE A 352 3.83 4.35 5.55
CA PHE A 352 4.43 4.46 4.23
C PHE A 352 5.96 4.50 4.26
N ASP A 353 6.54 4.47 5.47
CA ASP A 353 7.99 4.48 5.70
C ASP A 353 8.46 3.26 6.52
N SER A 354 7.62 2.23 6.63
CA SER A 354 7.97 0.97 7.28
C SER A 354 8.82 0.10 6.35
N ASP A 355 9.99 -0.33 6.80
CA ASP A 355 10.88 -1.27 6.07
C ASP A 355 10.58 -2.72 6.48
N ILE A 356 9.31 -3.14 6.35
CA ILE A 356 8.89 -4.51 6.69
C ILE A 356 8.63 -5.30 5.40
N SER A 357 9.45 -6.33 5.18
CA SER A 357 9.34 -7.16 3.97
C SER A 357 8.16 -8.14 3.99
N TYR A 358 7.72 -8.54 5.18
CA TYR A 358 6.67 -9.53 5.39
C TYR A 358 5.29 -8.91 5.62
N GLY A 359 5.21 -7.62 5.95
CA GLY A 359 3.97 -6.93 6.26
C GLY A 359 3.40 -6.21 5.03
N ILE A 360 2.08 -6.22 4.93
CA ILE A 360 1.31 -5.51 3.91
C ILE A 360 0.71 -4.28 4.58
N ASN A 361 0.91 -3.10 3.98
CA ASN A 361 0.26 -1.87 4.43
C ASN A 361 -1.24 -1.96 4.08
N PRO A 362 -2.14 -1.97 5.08
CA PRO A 362 -3.58 -2.04 4.85
C PRO A 362 -4.19 -0.70 4.40
N VAL A 363 -3.41 0.37 4.38
CA VAL A 363 -3.82 1.72 3.98
C VAL A 363 -3.24 2.06 2.60
N PRO A 364 -4.07 2.23 1.55
CA PRO A 364 -3.59 2.63 0.23
C PRO A 364 -2.99 4.04 0.20
N GLU A 365 -2.00 4.29 -0.65
CA GLU A 365 -1.34 5.61 -0.81
C GLU A 365 -2.29 6.76 -1.19
N SER A 366 -3.42 6.44 -1.82
CA SER A 366 -4.44 7.43 -2.14
C SER A 366 -5.10 8.02 -0.90
N VAL A 367 -5.08 7.32 0.23
CA VAL A 367 -5.66 7.75 1.50
C VAL A 367 -4.69 8.70 2.19
N LYS A 368 -5.15 9.91 2.52
CA LYS A 368 -4.35 10.92 3.20
C LYS A 368 -5.07 11.41 4.44
N LEU A 369 -4.38 11.38 5.59
CA LEU A 369 -4.84 12.07 6.80
C LEU A 369 -4.61 13.58 6.62
N MET A 370 -5.71 14.33 6.59
CA MET A 370 -5.69 15.78 6.37
C MET A 370 -5.52 16.54 7.67
N ASN A 371 -6.14 16.06 8.75
CA ASN A 371 -5.93 16.53 10.11
C ASN A 371 -6.44 15.50 11.12
N ALA A 372 -5.99 15.66 12.37
CA ALA A 372 -6.49 14.94 13.52
C ALA A 372 -6.86 15.93 14.63
N LYS A 373 -7.82 15.56 15.49
CA LYS A 373 -8.26 16.36 16.65
C LYS A 373 -8.67 15.45 17.79
N LEU A 374 -8.10 15.62 18.98
CA LEU A 374 -8.53 14.89 20.17
C LEU A 374 -9.68 15.62 20.87
N GLU A 375 -10.81 14.92 21.07
CA GLU A 375 -11.93 15.39 21.89
C GLU A 375 -12.18 14.40 23.03
N GLY A 376 -11.83 14.80 24.25
CA GLY A 376 -11.84 13.89 25.41
C GLY A 376 -10.82 12.77 25.22
N ARG A 377 -11.30 11.55 24.95
CA ARG A 377 -10.47 10.36 24.63
C ARG A 377 -10.77 9.80 23.24
N THR A 378 -11.51 10.55 22.42
CA THR A 378 -11.85 10.18 21.04
C THR A 378 -11.01 11.01 20.08
N LEU A 379 -10.20 10.34 19.25
CA LEU A 379 -9.43 10.99 18.20
C LEU A 379 -10.25 11.08 16.91
N ILE A 380 -10.60 12.29 16.51
CA ILE A 380 -11.29 12.56 15.25
C ILE A 380 -10.24 12.67 14.14
N LEU A 381 -10.36 11.83 13.12
CA LEU A 381 -9.43 11.71 12.00
C LEU A 381 -10.14 12.11 10.72
N ASN A 382 -9.67 13.18 10.09
CA ASN A 382 -10.24 13.67 8.84
C ASN A 382 -9.37 13.22 7.65
N PHE A 383 -9.94 12.42 6.76
CA PHE A 383 -9.26 11.92 5.56
C PHE A 383 -9.74 12.64 4.29
N ASN A 384 -9.01 12.43 3.19
CA ASN A 384 -9.43 12.83 1.85
C ASN A 384 -10.41 11.79 1.21
N ASP A 385 -10.89 12.08 -0.01
CA ASP A 385 -11.75 11.17 -0.79
C ASP A 385 -11.12 9.80 -1.11
N GLY A 386 -9.79 9.69 -1.00
CA GLY A 386 -9.08 8.43 -1.14
C GLY A 386 -9.59 7.38 -0.14
N PHE A 387 -9.99 7.78 1.06
CA PHE A 387 -10.56 6.88 2.07
C PHE A 387 -11.86 6.22 1.58
N SER A 388 -12.78 6.99 1.01
CA SER A 388 -14.08 6.49 0.52
C SER A 388 -13.92 5.56 -0.69
N ASN A 389 -12.92 5.81 -1.52
CA ASN A 389 -12.64 5.05 -2.73
C ASN A 389 -11.72 3.85 -2.50
N ALA A 390 -11.03 3.78 -1.38
CA ALA A 390 -10.17 2.67 -1.01
C ALA A 390 -10.94 1.35 -1.04
N HIS A 391 -10.33 0.32 -1.65
CA HIS A 391 -10.88 -1.03 -1.75
C HIS A 391 -12.34 -1.09 -2.24
N LYS A 392 -12.74 -0.20 -3.17
CA LYS A 392 -14.09 -0.19 -3.74
C LYS A 392 -14.45 -1.58 -4.28
N GLY A 393 -15.62 -2.10 -3.87
CA GLY A 393 -16.08 -3.44 -4.23
C GLY A 393 -15.50 -4.58 -3.39
N LYS A 394 -14.61 -4.32 -2.42
CA LYS A 394 -14.03 -5.31 -1.51
C LYS A 394 -14.23 -4.92 -0.05
N GLU A 395 -15.41 -5.25 0.48
CA GLU A 395 -15.81 -4.83 1.83
C GLU A 395 -14.89 -5.37 2.94
N SER A 396 -14.40 -6.60 2.80
CA SER A 396 -13.45 -7.19 3.76
C SER A 396 -12.18 -6.37 3.88
N LEU A 397 -11.61 -5.89 2.77
CA LEU A 397 -10.38 -5.08 2.79
C LEU A 397 -10.63 -3.66 3.31
N LYS A 398 -11.82 -3.09 3.07
CA LYS A 398 -12.23 -1.84 3.73
C LYS A 398 -12.27 -2.01 5.24
N GLN A 399 -12.84 -3.11 5.72
CA GLN A 399 -12.89 -3.41 7.14
C GLN A 399 -11.48 -3.65 7.73
N MET A 400 -10.59 -4.30 6.97
CA MET A 400 -9.19 -4.46 7.35
C MET A 400 -8.49 -3.11 7.54
N MET A 401 -8.60 -2.21 6.56
CA MET A 401 -8.08 -0.85 6.64
C MET A 401 -8.67 -0.11 7.85
N LEU A 402 -9.98 -0.20 8.06
CA LEU A 402 -10.65 0.46 9.17
C LEU A 402 -10.16 -0.03 10.53
N GLU A 403 -10.11 -1.34 10.75
CA GLU A 403 -9.66 -1.93 12.02
C GLU A 403 -8.18 -1.68 12.27
N SER A 404 -7.35 -1.73 11.23
CA SER A 404 -5.94 -1.31 11.29
C SER A 404 -5.80 0.12 11.82
N LEU A 405 -6.57 1.07 11.29
CA LEU A 405 -6.57 2.45 11.77
C LEU A 405 -7.06 2.53 13.23
N ILE A 406 -8.15 1.84 13.58
CA ILE A 406 -8.68 1.83 14.95
C ILE A 406 -7.60 1.36 15.93
N TYR A 407 -6.97 0.21 15.72
CA TYR A 407 -5.97 -0.33 16.64
C TYR A 407 -4.70 0.53 16.69
N THR A 408 -4.24 1.03 15.54
CA THR A 408 -3.05 1.90 15.47
C THR A 408 -3.25 3.19 16.26
N PHE A 409 -4.35 3.91 16.05
CA PHE A 409 -4.56 5.19 16.72
C PHE A 409 -4.95 5.06 18.19
N THR A 410 -5.57 3.94 18.58
CA THR A 410 -5.88 3.64 19.99
C THR A 410 -4.66 3.14 20.76
N SER A 411 -3.55 2.85 20.08
CA SER A 411 -2.23 2.65 20.71
C SER A 411 -1.55 3.97 21.13
N ILE A 412 -2.12 5.13 20.79
CA ILE A 412 -1.60 6.42 21.24
C ILE A 412 -2.04 6.64 22.70
N PRO A 413 -1.11 6.91 23.64
CA PRO A 413 -1.46 7.16 25.03
C PRO A 413 -2.55 8.23 25.18
N GLY A 414 -3.65 7.88 25.84
CA GLY A 414 -4.78 8.78 26.09
C GLY A 414 -5.90 8.72 25.05
N VAL A 415 -5.79 7.90 24.01
CA VAL A 415 -6.83 7.69 22.98
C VAL A 415 -7.50 6.33 23.20
N ASP A 416 -8.82 6.33 23.45
CA ASP A 416 -9.60 5.09 23.63
C ASP A 416 -10.37 4.69 22.38
N SER A 417 -10.63 5.65 21.50
CA SER A 417 -11.50 5.48 20.34
C SER A 417 -11.16 6.46 19.24
N ILE A 418 -11.64 6.17 18.04
CA ILE A 418 -11.54 7.09 16.90
C ILE A 418 -12.92 7.46 16.36
N LYS A 419 -12.95 8.55 15.61
CA LYS A 419 -14.07 8.91 14.74
C LYS A 419 -13.52 9.35 13.40
N ILE A 420 -14.16 8.93 12.31
CA ILE A 420 -13.68 9.20 10.95
C ILE A 420 -14.57 10.25 10.29
N THR A 421 -13.94 11.24 9.67
CA THR A 421 -14.56 12.17 8.73
C THR A 421 -13.83 12.14 7.40
N VAL A 422 -14.53 12.50 6.32
CA VAL A 422 -13.95 12.62 4.97
C VAL A 422 -14.27 14.01 4.46
N ASN A 423 -13.22 14.77 4.11
CA ASN A 423 -13.33 16.18 3.69
C ASN A 423 -14.14 17.06 4.68
N GLY A 424 -14.06 16.75 5.98
CA GLY A 424 -14.77 17.45 7.04
C GLY A 424 -16.21 16.98 7.28
N GLU A 425 -16.73 16.04 6.49
CA GLU A 425 -18.08 15.50 6.64
C GLU A 425 -18.06 14.08 7.22
N GLU A 426 -19.11 13.71 7.96
CA GLU A 426 -19.26 12.34 8.46
C GLU A 426 -19.76 11.41 7.34
N PRO A 427 -19.07 10.31 7.03
CA PRO A 427 -19.54 9.35 6.06
C PRO A 427 -20.84 8.71 6.54
N LYS A 428 -21.84 8.57 5.67
CA LYS A 428 -23.18 8.04 6.03
C LYS A 428 -23.15 6.69 6.76
N ASN A 429 -22.14 5.86 6.50
CA ASN A 429 -22.02 4.51 7.06
C ASN A 429 -21.00 4.44 8.23
N LEU A 430 -20.39 5.55 8.65
CA LEU A 430 -19.36 5.62 9.70
C LEU A 430 -19.55 6.84 10.61
N THR A 431 -20.78 7.11 11.04
CA THR A 431 -21.11 8.27 11.90
C THR A 431 -20.79 8.03 13.38
N GLN A 432 -20.58 6.77 13.77
CA GLN A 432 -20.37 6.37 15.16
C GLN A 432 -18.91 6.49 15.61
N VAL A 433 -18.71 6.62 16.92
CA VAL A 433 -17.40 6.46 17.55
C VAL A 433 -17.00 4.98 17.49
N LEU A 434 -15.76 4.71 17.12
CA LEU A 434 -15.22 3.37 16.89
C LEU A 434 -14.21 3.03 17.99
N TYR A 435 -14.47 1.94 18.69
CA TYR A 435 -13.58 1.37 19.70
C TYR A 435 -12.83 0.17 19.10
N PRO A 436 -11.60 -0.12 19.55
CA PRO A 436 -10.88 -1.31 19.11
C PRO A 436 -11.69 -2.55 19.54
N PRO A 437 -12.05 -3.44 18.60
CA PRO A 437 -12.65 -4.72 18.95
C PRO A 437 -11.71 -5.52 19.87
N GLU A 438 -12.26 -6.35 20.75
CA GLU A 438 -11.45 -7.08 21.75
C GLU A 438 -10.70 -8.27 21.13
N PHE A 439 -11.29 -8.94 20.14
CA PHE A 439 -10.83 -10.23 19.66
C PHE A 439 -10.38 -10.17 18.20
N ILE A 440 -9.12 -9.81 18.00
CA ILE A 440 -8.47 -9.72 16.69
C ILE A 440 -8.27 -11.10 16.05
N ASN A 441 -8.41 -11.19 14.73
CA ASN A 441 -8.17 -12.41 13.95
C ASN A 441 -8.85 -13.68 14.55
N PRO A 442 -10.19 -13.70 14.69
CA PRO A 442 -10.89 -14.86 15.24
C PRO A 442 -10.58 -16.12 14.42
N GLU A 443 -10.09 -17.16 15.06
CA GLU A 443 -9.53 -18.33 14.38
C GLU A 443 -10.60 -19.10 13.59
N THR A 444 -11.76 -19.29 14.21
CA THR A 444 -12.96 -19.84 13.59
C THR A 444 -13.87 -18.71 13.15
N VAL A 445 -14.15 -18.64 11.86
CA VAL A 445 -15.00 -17.63 11.25
C VAL A 445 -16.31 -18.29 10.84
N GLN A 446 -17.43 -17.83 11.39
CA GLN A 446 -18.74 -18.27 10.90
C GLN A 446 -19.01 -17.49 9.61
N VAL A 447 -19.03 -18.18 8.48
CA VAL A 447 -19.47 -17.59 7.22
C VAL A 447 -20.96 -17.27 7.38
N GLN A 448 -21.30 -16.00 7.54
CA GLN A 448 -22.69 -15.57 7.46
C GLN A 448 -23.11 -15.73 6.00
N ASN A 449 -23.89 -16.78 5.72
CA ASN A 449 -24.56 -16.98 4.43
C ASN A 449 -25.71 -16.00 4.24
#